data_AF-A0A1C4EA92-F1
#
_entry.id   AF-A0A1C4EA92-F1
#
_cell.length_a   1.000
_cell.length_b   1.000
_cell.length_c   1.000
_cell.angle_alpha   90.00
_cell.angle_beta   90.00
_cell.angle_gamma   90.00
#
_symmetry.space_group_name_H-M   'P 1'
#
loop_
_entity.id
_entity.type
_entity.pdbx_description
1 polymer ?
#
loop_
_entity_poly.entity_id
_entity_poly.type
_entity_poly.pdbx_seq_one_letter_code
_entity_poly.pdbx_strand_id
1 'polypeptide(L)'
;MGATFFIGYPQDKDLHTTLNRTESDALEALLDEALVGKYSHIHDIVMEMLVLDQISFTELSSSDFNTAIQAVRNCLHSRNEPNEWQLYQKRIWEKELEPLMQQDDRYCGE
;
A
#
# COMPACT_ATOMS: atom_id res chain seq x y z
N MET A 1 -13.46 -3.19 13.26
CA MET A 1 -13.27 -3.72 11.90
C MET A 1 -12.18 -2.88 11.26
N GLY A 2 -11.20 -3.53 10.64
CA GLY A 2 -10.13 -2.86 9.88
C GLY A 2 -10.26 -3.21 8.40
N ALA A 3 -9.40 -2.59 7.59
CA ALA A 3 -9.59 -2.50 6.16
C ALA A 3 -9.02 -3.70 5.40
N THR A 4 -9.63 -3.99 4.27
CA THR A 4 -9.13 -5.01 3.33
C THR A 4 -8.34 -4.34 2.21
N PHE A 5 -7.10 -4.77 2.05
CA PHE A 5 -6.18 -4.33 1.02
C PHE A 5 -6.22 -5.31 -0.14
N PHE A 6 -6.71 -4.87 -1.30
CA PHE A 6 -6.73 -5.62 -2.54
C PHE A 6 -5.52 -5.23 -3.37
N ILE A 7 -4.59 -6.16 -3.55
CA ILE A 7 -3.37 -5.89 -4.32
C ILE A 7 -3.63 -6.17 -5.78
N GLY A 8 -4.13 -7.37 -6.10
CA GLY A 8 -4.41 -7.79 -7.46
C GLY A 8 -5.14 -9.13 -7.57
N TYR A 9 -5.56 -9.44 -8.79
CA TYR A 9 -6.18 -10.72 -9.17
C TYR A 9 -5.30 -11.44 -10.20
N PRO A 10 -4.14 -12.00 -9.83
CA PRO A 10 -3.51 -12.98 -10.70
C PRO A 10 -4.50 -14.13 -10.94
N GLN A 11 -4.51 -14.69 -12.16
CA GLN A 11 -5.53 -15.63 -12.68
C GLN A 11 -5.85 -16.86 -11.79
N ASP A 12 -5.09 -17.10 -10.72
CA ASP A 12 -5.23 -18.25 -9.83
C ASP A 12 -5.23 -17.91 -8.33
N LYS A 13 -5.05 -16.64 -7.92
CA LYS A 13 -5.01 -16.23 -6.50
C LYS A 13 -5.58 -14.84 -6.28
N ASP A 14 -6.42 -14.70 -5.27
CA ASP A 14 -6.83 -13.39 -4.77
C ASP A 14 -5.72 -12.85 -3.87
N LEU A 15 -4.97 -11.84 -4.32
CA LEU A 15 -3.94 -11.20 -3.50
C LEU A 15 -4.59 -10.09 -2.68
N HIS A 16 -5.22 -10.46 -1.58
CA HIS A 16 -5.71 -9.51 -0.59
C HIS A 16 -5.23 -9.85 0.82
N THR A 17 -5.18 -8.83 1.67
CA THR A 17 -5.02 -9.03 3.13
C THR A 17 -6.04 -8.17 3.87
N THR A 18 -6.60 -8.70 4.95
CA THR A 18 -7.46 -7.93 5.84
C THR A 18 -6.69 -7.64 7.10
N LEU A 19 -6.53 -6.35 7.38
CA LEU A 19 -5.75 -5.88 8.52
C LEU A 19 -6.67 -5.44 9.65
N ASN A 20 -6.15 -5.45 10.88
CA ASN A 20 -6.89 -4.90 12.00
C ASN A 20 -6.95 -3.37 11.90
N ARG A 21 -7.83 -2.73 12.69
CA ARG A 21 -8.03 -1.26 12.66
C ARG A 21 -6.71 -0.49 12.79
N THR A 22 -5.86 -0.89 13.73
CA THR A 22 -4.57 -0.22 13.97
C THR A 22 -3.58 -0.40 12.82
N GLU A 23 -3.55 -1.58 12.21
CA GLU A 23 -2.68 -1.87 11.06
C GLU A 23 -3.15 -1.13 9.81
N SER A 24 -4.47 -1.05 9.62
CA SER A 24 -5.10 -0.32 8.52
C SER A 24 -4.81 1.18 8.64
N ASP A 25 -5.06 1.76 9.81
CA ASP A 25 -4.79 3.18 10.10
C ASP A 25 -3.31 3.53 9.90
N ALA A 26 -2.41 2.63 10.30
CA ALA A 26 -0.98 2.78 10.06
C ALA A 26 -0.66 2.84 8.55
N LEU A 27 -1.18 1.92 7.76
CA LEU A 27 -0.94 1.88 6.32
C LEU A 27 -1.64 3.01 5.57
N GLU A 28 -2.85 3.38 5.96
CA GLU A 28 -3.57 4.55 5.43
C GLU A 28 -2.73 5.81 5.60
N ALA A 29 -2.23 6.06 6.81
CA ALA A 29 -1.36 7.19 7.08
C ALA A 29 -0.03 7.12 6.31
N LEU A 30 0.49 5.92 6.05
CA LEU A 30 1.70 5.73 5.24
C LEU A 30 1.44 6.06 3.76
N LEU A 31 0.31 5.61 3.22
CA LEU A 31 -0.11 5.88 1.85
C LEU A 31 -0.42 7.37 1.64
N ASP A 32 -1.07 8.02 2.61
CA ASP A 32 -1.31 9.46 2.60
C ASP A 32 0.02 10.23 2.50
N GLU A 33 0.97 9.94 3.40
CA GLU A 33 2.28 10.60 3.41
C GLU A 33 3.09 10.33 2.11
N ALA A 34 3.02 9.10 1.58
CA ALA A 34 3.79 8.71 0.41
C ALA A 34 3.20 9.21 -0.92
N LEU A 35 1.87 9.29 -1.03
CA LEU A 35 1.17 9.51 -2.31
C LEU A 35 0.52 10.88 -2.43
N VAL A 36 -0.07 11.46 -1.37
CA VAL A 36 -0.85 12.72 -1.49
C VAL A 36 -0.03 13.87 -2.08
N GLY A 37 1.25 13.97 -1.73
CA GLY A 37 2.11 15.07 -2.18
C GLY A 37 2.58 14.99 -3.63
N LYS A 38 2.85 13.77 -4.15
CA LYS A 38 3.51 13.57 -5.45
C LYS A 38 2.69 12.78 -6.46
N TYR A 39 1.79 11.94 -5.98
CA TYR A 39 1.03 10.95 -6.74
C TYR A 39 -0.43 10.95 -6.29
N SER A 40 -1.04 12.14 -6.23
CA SER A 40 -2.42 12.31 -5.76
C SER A 40 -3.43 11.52 -6.60
N HIS A 41 -3.15 11.29 -7.88
CA HIS A 41 -3.98 10.45 -8.75
C HIS A 41 -3.96 8.97 -8.32
N ILE A 42 -2.80 8.45 -7.92
CA ILE A 42 -2.66 7.07 -7.41
C ILE A 42 -3.40 6.95 -6.07
N HIS A 43 -3.23 7.95 -5.20
CA HIS A 43 -3.89 7.99 -3.92
C HIS A 43 -5.42 7.95 -4.05
N ASP A 44 -5.98 8.77 -4.96
CA ASP A 44 -7.42 8.84 -5.19
C ASP A 44 -8.00 7.49 -5.62
N ILE A 45 -7.34 6.82 -6.56
CA ILE A 45 -7.73 5.47 -7.03
C ILE A 45 -7.65 4.45 -5.89
N VAL A 46 -6.53 4.45 -5.15
CA VAL A 46 -6.29 3.46 -4.09
C VAL A 46 -7.24 3.63 -2.91
N MET A 47 -7.63 4.87 -2.61
CA MET A 47 -8.54 5.22 -1.51
C MET A 47 -10.01 5.35 -1.95
N GLU A 48 -10.35 5.09 -3.21
CA GLU A 48 -11.71 5.24 -3.71
C GLU A 48 -12.71 4.42 -2.89
N MET A 49 -12.33 3.19 -2.53
CA MET A 49 -13.17 2.26 -1.77
C MET A 49 -13.03 2.37 -0.25
N LEU A 50 -12.32 3.39 0.26
CA LEU A 50 -12.05 3.57 1.68
C LEU A 50 -13.34 3.72 2.51
N VAL A 51 -14.39 4.28 1.91
CA VAL A 51 -15.74 4.37 2.52
C VAL A 51 -16.35 3.01 2.86
N LEU A 52 -15.87 1.94 2.22
CA LEU A 52 -16.22 0.55 2.48
C LEU A 52 -15.16 -0.17 3.34
N ASP A 53 -14.21 0.55 3.93
CA ASP A 53 -13.05 -0.01 4.64
C ASP A 53 -12.22 -0.91 3.69
N GLN A 54 -12.08 -0.50 2.42
CA GLN A 54 -11.34 -1.23 1.39
C GLN A 54 -10.34 -0.32 0.69
N ILE A 55 -9.14 -0.84 0.44
CA ILE A 55 -8.06 -0.13 -0.24
C ILE A 55 -7.62 -0.99 -1.42
N SER A 56 -7.74 -0.48 -2.64
CA SER A 56 -7.54 -1.30 -3.83
C SER A 56 -6.46 -0.78 -4.76
N PHE A 57 -5.44 -1.60 -4.99
CA PHE A 57 -4.40 -1.39 -5.99
C PHE A 57 -4.73 -2.10 -7.31
N THR A 58 -5.88 -2.76 -7.42
CA THR A 58 -6.27 -3.53 -8.62
C THR A 58 -6.55 -2.62 -9.82
N GLU A 59 -7.00 -1.40 -9.56
CA GLU A 59 -7.33 -0.41 -10.60
C GLU A 59 -6.12 0.38 -11.09
N LEU A 60 -4.96 0.21 -10.44
CA LEU A 60 -3.72 0.80 -10.89
C LEU A 60 -3.16 0.06 -12.11
N SER A 61 -2.71 0.84 -13.09
CA SER A 61 -1.88 0.35 -14.19
C SER A 61 -0.54 -0.16 -13.65
N SER A 62 0.14 -1.06 -14.37
CA SER A 62 1.43 -1.61 -13.91
C SER A 62 2.45 -0.51 -13.56
N SER A 63 2.51 0.57 -14.35
CA SER A 63 3.39 1.72 -14.06
C SER A 63 3.02 2.43 -12.76
N ASP A 64 1.73 2.71 -12.52
CA ASP A 64 1.26 3.36 -11.29
C ASP A 64 1.44 2.45 -10.07
N PHE A 65 1.22 1.14 -10.23
CA PHE A 65 1.43 0.14 -9.18
C PHE A 65 2.88 0.13 -8.70
N ASN A 66 3.85 0.06 -9.63
CA ASN A 66 5.27 0.13 -9.28
C ASN A 66 5.65 1.51 -8.71
N THR A 67 5.06 2.59 -9.24
CA THR A 67 5.27 3.95 -8.73
C THR A 67 4.80 4.07 -7.28
N ALA A 68 3.64 3.50 -6.93
CA ALA A 68 3.10 3.50 -5.58
C ALA A 68 4.04 2.81 -4.60
N ILE A 69 4.54 1.63 -4.98
CA ILE A 69 5.48 0.83 -4.18
C ILE A 69 6.79 1.60 -3.97
N GLN A 70 7.35 2.17 -5.03
CA GLN A 70 8.56 2.96 -4.95
C GLN A 70 8.36 4.24 -4.12
N ALA A 71 7.20 4.89 -4.21
CA ALA A 71 6.87 6.06 -3.41
C ALA A 71 6.87 5.71 -1.91
N VAL A 72 6.21 4.61 -1.53
CA VAL A 72 6.19 4.14 -0.14
C VAL A 72 7.59 3.75 0.34
N ARG A 73 8.36 2.98 -0.46
CA ARG A 73 9.76 2.64 -0.12
C ARG A 73 10.62 3.88 0.07
N ASN A 74 10.52 4.86 -0.82
CA ASN A 74 11.26 6.12 -0.71
C ASN A 74 10.84 6.93 0.51
N CYS A 75 9.54 6.98 0.81
CA CYS A 75 9.01 7.61 2.01
C CYS A 75 9.60 6.96 3.27
N LEU A 76 9.56 5.63 3.36
CA LEU A 76 10.14 4.88 4.48
C LEU A 76 11.66 5.08 4.61
N HIS A 77 12.39 5.17 3.50
CA HIS A 77 13.85 5.34 3.50
C HIS A 77 14.29 6.78 3.75
N SER A 78 13.47 7.78 3.41
CA SER A 78 13.77 9.20 3.63
C SER A 78 13.63 9.62 5.10
N ARG A 79 13.06 8.76 5.95
CA ARG A 79 12.89 9.02 7.39
C ARG A 79 14.22 8.80 8.12
N ASN A 80 14.91 9.89 8.48
CA ASN A 80 16.18 9.86 9.22
C ASN A 80 16.02 9.39 10.68
N GLU A 81 14.90 9.69 11.32
CA GLU A 81 14.59 9.29 12.71
C GLU A 81 13.09 8.92 12.81
N PRO A 82 12.71 7.69 12.43
CA PRO A 82 11.31 7.28 12.46
C PRO A 82 10.82 7.13 13.91
N ASN A 83 9.65 7.69 14.20
CA ASN A 83 8.99 7.47 15.49
C ASN A 83 8.45 6.01 15.60
N GLU A 84 8.00 5.61 16.79
CA GLU A 84 7.47 4.24 17.01
C GLU A 84 6.32 3.88 16.06
N TRP A 85 5.48 4.86 15.72
CA TRP A 85 4.39 4.69 14.76
C TRP A 85 4.90 4.44 13.34
N GLN A 86 5.90 5.19 12.89
CA GLN A 86 6.53 5.06 11.57
C GLN A 86 7.32 3.75 11.45
N LEU A 87 7.94 3.29 12.53
CA LEU A 87 8.54 1.95 12.60
C LEU A 87 7.47 0.85 12.50
N TYR A 88 6.33 1.05 13.15
CA TYR A 88 5.19 0.14 13.04
C TYR A 88 4.64 0.09 11.62
N GLN A 89 4.41 1.24 10.98
CA GLN A 89 4.00 1.33 9.57
C GLN A 89 4.95 0.55 8.65
N LYS A 90 6.25 0.76 8.79
CA LYS A 90 7.28 0.04 8.03
C LYS A 90 7.15 -1.46 8.21
N ARG A 91 7.02 -1.92 9.46
CA ARG A 91 6.94 -3.34 9.79
C ARG A 91 5.70 -4.00 9.20
N ILE A 92 4.54 -3.34 9.25
CA ILE A 92 3.31 -3.87 8.66
C ILE A 92 3.43 -3.90 7.14
N TRP A 93 3.98 -2.86 6.53
CA TRP A 93 4.23 -2.82 5.09
C TRP A 93 5.11 -3.97 4.61
N GLU A 94 6.29 -4.15 5.22
CA GLU A 94 7.25 -5.22 4.85
C GLU A 94 6.72 -6.63 5.13
N LYS A 95 5.85 -6.78 6.14
CA LYS A 95 5.33 -8.10 6.55
C LYS A 95 4.08 -8.53 5.77
N GLU A 96 3.18 -7.59 5.51
CA GLU A 96 1.84 -7.89 4.97
C GLU A 96 1.72 -7.46 3.50
N LEU A 97 2.06 -6.22 3.16
CA LEU A 97 1.81 -5.68 1.81
C LEU A 97 2.91 -6.02 0.81
N GLU A 98 4.17 -5.79 1.15
CA GLU A 98 5.30 -5.98 0.25
C GLU A 98 5.37 -7.40 -0.36
N PRO A 99 5.24 -8.51 0.41
CA PRO A 99 5.26 -9.84 -0.18
C PRO A 99 4.04 -10.12 -1.07
N LEU A 100 2.89 -9.50 -0.83
CA LEU A 100 1.72 -9.61 -1.72
C LEU A 100 1.95 -8.85 -3.01
N MET A 101 2.51 -7.65 -2.91
CA MET A 101 2.86 -6.81 -4.06
C MET A 101 3.89 -7.49 -4.96
N GLN A 102 4.90 -8.14 -4.38
CA GLN A 102 5.90 -8.92 -5.13
C GLN A 102 5.34 -10.17 -5.81
N GLN A 103 4.19 -10.69 -5.35
CA GLN A 103 3.51 -11.81 -5.99
C GLN A 103 2.60 -11.38 -7.15
N ASP A 104 2.34 -10.08 -7.29
CA ASP A 104 1.54 -9.54 -8.38
C ASP A 104 2.35 -9.54 -9.68
N ASP A 105 1.72 -9.97 -10.78
CA ASP A 105 2.35 -10.04 -12.10
C ASP A 105 2.80 -8.65 -12.62
N ARG A 106 2.13 -7.59 -12.15
CA ARG A 106 2.47 -6.21 -12.52
C ARG A 106 3.72 -5.70 -11.82
N TYR A 107 4.20 -6.36 -10.76
CA TYR A 107 5.42 -5.97 -10.07
C TYR A 107 6.63 -6.24 -10.96
N CYS A 108 7.20 -5.18 -11.51
CA CYS A 108 8.45 -5.26 -12.25
C CYS A 108 9.55 -4.94 -11.25
N GLY A 109 10.16 -5.97 -10.67
CA GLY A 109 11.30 -5.82 -9.77
C GLY A 109 12.52 -5.31 -10.54
N GLU A 110 12.57 -4.00 -10.78
CA GLU A 110 13.79 -3.29 -11.21
C GLU A 110 14.70 -2.98 -10.02
#